data_AF-A0A936SXH4-F1
#
_entry.id   AF-A0A936SXH4-F1
#
_cell.length_a   1.000
_cell.length_b   1.000
_cell.length_c   1.000
_cell.angle_alpha   90.00
_cell.angle_beta   90.00
_cell.angle_gamma   90.00
#
_symmetry.space_group_name_H-M   'P 1'
#
loop_
_entity.id
_entity.type
_entity.pdbx_description
1 polymer ?
#
loop_
_entity_poly.entity_id
_entity_poly.type
_entity_poly.pdbx_seq_one_letter_code
_entity_poly.pdbx_strand_id
1 'polypeptide(L)'
;MMLRPIALAVLVVGVGACRAGERADDKKPRPVPNSAAVPDNRRVIKEMVVPTLPAGQTITIDGKLDEGAWQQAASSGEFVDVGTGVTNPRLPVQGSVRLLWDDTYFYVAFDVKDASIRGGFPADAKDPHLWERDTVEIMIDPDGDGDNKDYYEIQIGPQNLVFDSQFDNYNQPRGGPNGPFGHQDWSAALESAVVLNGKIDDDVEKDEGYVVEAKIPWSSFTKASKVPPESGSFWRMNFYAMQNNGGVAWSPILGMGNFHKAARFGRVKWQR
;
A
#
# COMPACT_ATOMS: atom_id res chain seq x y z
N MET A 1 -65.79 -31.35 -20.25
CA MET A 1 -65.31 -32.61 -19.64
C MET A 1 -64.64 -32.25 -18.33
N MET A 2 -65.33 -32.42 -17.19
CA MET A 2 -65.39 -33.69 -16.41
C MET A 2 -64.02 -34.01 -15.80
N LEU A 3 -63.84 -34.30 -14.50
CA LEU A 3 -64.74 -34.69 -13.41
C LEU A 3 -63.94 -34.56 -12.10
N ARG A 4 -64.57 -34.08 -11.00
CA ARG A 4 -64.17 -34.41 -9.61
C ARG A 4 -64.54 -35.86 -9.30
N PRO A 5 -63.98 -36.49 -8.25
CA PRO A 5 -64.81 -36.71 -7.03
C PRO A 5 -64.03 -36.62 -5.70
N ILE A 6 -64.58 -35.99 -4.63
CA ILE A 6 -65.39 -36.51 -3.49
C ILE A 6 -64.48 -36.80 -2.26
N ALA A 7 -64.49 -35.99 -1.18
CA ALA A 7 -65.38 -35.98 0.00
C ALA A 7 -65.19 -37.24 0.90
N LEU A 8 -65.38 -37.30 2.22
CA LEU A 8 -65.88 -36.47 3.32
C LEU A 8 -65.69 -37.36 4.59
N ALA A 9 -65.48 -36.79 5.80
CA ALA A 9 -66.20 -37.18 7.05
C ALA A 9 -65.48 -36.63 8.30
N VAL A 10 -66.08 -35.66 9.01
CA VAL A 10 -66.98 -35.79 10.20
C VAL A 10 -66.15 -35.85 11.50
N LEU A 11 -65.99 -34.74 12.23
CA LEU A 11 -66.86 -34.15 13.28
C LEU A 11 -66.51 -34.70 14.67
N VAL A 12 -66.28 -33.81 15.65
CA VAL A 12 -67.05 -33.72 16.91
C VAL A 12 -66.61 -32.47 17.68
N VAL A 13 -67.63 -31.80 18.22
CA VAL A 13 -67.66 -30.55 18.97
C VAL A 13 -67.26 -30.79 20.43
N GLY A 14 -66.56 -29.84 21.04
CA GLY A 14 -66.46 -29.67 22.50
C GLY A 14 -66.47 -28.21 22.86
N VAL A 15 -67.57 -27.74 23.46
CA VAL A 15 -67.72 -26.39 24.05
C VAL A 15 -67.34 -26.47 25.53
N GLY A 16 -66.50 -25.55 26.01
CA GLY A 16 -66.19 -25.38 27.43
C GLY A 16 -65.72 -23.95 27.71
N ALA A 17 -66.41 -23.27 28.61
CA ALA A 17 -66.35 -21.83 28.86
C ALA A 17 -65.17 -21.33 29.73
N CYS A 18 -64.93 -20.02 29.61
CA CYS A 18 -64.10 -19.08 30.37
C CYS A 18 -63.55 -19.45 31.76
N ARG A 19 -62.27 -19.11 32.01
CA ARG A 19 -61.86 -18.13 33.05
C ARG A 19 -60.39 -17.69 32.91
N ALA A 20 -60.13 -16.48 33.38
CA ALA A 20 -58.91 -15.70 33.25
C ALA A 20 -57.84 -16.03 34.30
N GLY A 21 -56.58 -15.78 33.93
CA GLY A 21 -55.50 -15.33 34.81
C GLY A 21 -54.29 -16.28 34.89
N GLU A 22 -53.17 -15.89 34.29
CA GLU A 22 -51.84 -15.91 34.95
C GLU A 22 -50.77 -15.18 34.13
N ARG A 23 -49.76 -14.67 34.85
CA ARG A 23 -48.93 -13.50 34.56
C ARG A 23 -47.86 -13.71 33.49
N ALA A 24 -47.53 -12.62 32.78
CA ALA A 24 -46.31 -12.49 32.00
C ALA A 24 -45.11 -12.35 32.97
N ASP A 25 -44.21 -13.33 32.96
CA ASP A 25 -42.92 -13.25 33.64
C ASP A 25 -41.91 -12.48 32.77
N ASP A 26 -41.48 -11.32 33.28
CA ASP A 26 -40.35 -10.51 32.84
C ASP A 26 -39.04 -11.32 32.90
N LYS A 27 -38.64 -11.96 31.79
CA LYS A 27 -37.27 -12.41 31.61
C LYS A 27 -36.39 -11.23 31.16
N LYS A 28 -35.80 -10.52 32.11
CA LYS A 28 -34.68 -9.60 31.84
C LYS A 28 -33.58 -10.35 31.05
N PRO A 29 -33.09 -9.80 29.93
CA PRO A 29 -31.98 -10.41 29.21
C PRO A 29 -30.72 -10.42 30.09
N ARG A 30 -30.04 -11.57 30.17
CA ARG A 30 -28.75 -11.69 30.83
C ARG A 30 -27.74 -10.76 30.12
N PRO A 31 -26.85 -10.07 30.85
CA PRO A 31 -25.78 -9.31 30.22
C PRO A 31 -24.91 -10.27 29.41
N VAL A 32 -24.80 -10.04 28.11
CA VAL A 32 -23.77 -10.70 27.29
C VAL A 32 -22.43 -10.14 27.79
N PRO A 33 -21.46 -10.99 28.20
CA PRO A 33 -20.17 -10.49 28.61
C PRO A 33 -19.55 -9.75 27.42
N ASN A 34 -19.16 -8.50 27.66
CA ASN A 34 -18.52 -7.64 26.68
C ASN A 34 -17.13 -8.22 26.38
N SER A 35 -17.07 -9.14 25.42
CA SER A 35 -15.83 -9.56 24.78
C SER A 35 -15.28 -8.32 24.07
N ALA A 36 -14.31 -7.66 24.71
CA ALA A 36 -13.54 -6.64 24.02
C ALA A 36 -12.97 -7.27 22.76
N ALA A 37 -13.37 -6.78 21.59
CA ALA A 37 -12.90 -7.30 20.31
C ALA A 37 -11.37 -7.29 20.30
N VAL A 38 -10.75 -8.43 20.01
CA VAL A 38 -9.30 -8.51 19.81
C VAL A 38 -8.93 -7.47 18.74
N PRO A 39 -7.97 -6.56 19.00
CA PRO A 39 -7.58 -5.56 18.01
C PRO A 39 -7.16 -6.24 16.70
N ASP A 40 -7.76 -5.81 15.59
CA ASP A 40 -7.34 -6.27 14.28
C ASP A 40 -5.95 -5.71 13.99
N ASN A 41 -4.91 -6.55 14.11
CA ASN A 41 -3.52 -6.18 13.90
C ASN A 41 -3.26 -5.53 12.54
N ARG A 42 -4.11 -5.79 11.53
CA ARG A 42 -4.01 -5.17 10.20
C ARG A 42 -4.31 -3.68 10.23
N ARG A 43 -5.04 -3.21 11.24
CA ARG A 43 -5.38 -1.79 11.43
C ARG A 43 -4.28 -1.01 12.14
N VAL A 44 -3.35 -1.68 12.80
CA VAL A 44 -2.18 -1.04 13.42
C VAL A 44 -1.33 -0.41 12.33
N ILE A 45 -0.96 0.85 12.51
CA ILE A 45 -0.06 1.55 11.60
C ILE A 45 1.34 0.95 11.78
N LYS A 46 1.91 0.40 10.71
CA LYS A 46 3.24 -0.19 10.74
C LYS A 46 4.29 0.90 11.03
N GLU A 47 5.36 0.52 11.69
CA GLU A 47 6.49 1.40 11.97
C GLU A 47 7.79 0.68 11.58
N MET A 48 8.75 1.42 11.03
CA MET A 48 10.11 0.95 10.85
C MET A 48 11.10 2.05 11.22
N VAL A 49 12.23 1.66 11.81
CA VAL A 49 13.30 2.58 12.19
C VAL A 49 14.40 2.50 11.15
N VAL A 50 14.72 3.63 10.51
CA VAL A 50 15.67 3.73 9.41
C VAL A 50 17.00 4.25 9.93
N PRO A 51 18.07 3.43 9.91
CA PRO A 51 19.39 3.86 10.34
C PRO A 51 20.08 4.70 9.28
N THR A 52 21.05 5.50 9.70
CA THR A 52 21.93 6.17 8.74
C THR A 52 22.82 5.18 8.01
N LEU A 53 23.26 5.55 6.81
CA LEU A 53 24.35 4.91 6.09
C LEU A 53 25.58 4.83 7.01
N PRO A 54 26.17 3.64 7.21
CA PRO A 54 27.32 3.50 8.09
C PRO A 54 28.48 4.38 7.65
N ALA A 55 29.17 4.99 8.62
CA ALA A 55 30.26 5.92 8.34
C ALA A 55 31.34 5.30 7.44
N GLY A 56 31.73 6.02 6.39
CA GLY A 56 32.73 5.59 5.41
C GLY A 56 32.23 4.60 4.36
N GLN A 57 30.94 4.22 4.39
CA GLN A 57 30.31 3.47 3.31
C GLN A 57 29.68 4.42 2.29
N THR A 58 29.54 3.92 1.07
CA THR A 58 28.89 4.61 -0.05
C THR A 58 27.98 3.61 -0.75
N ILE A 59 26.83 4.08 -1.26
CA ILE A 59 25.97 3.29 -2.14
C ILE A 59 26.21 3.77 -3.57
N THR A 60 26.49 2.84 -4.48
CA THR A 60 26.51 3.10 -5.92
C THR A 60 25.15 2.74 -6.47
N ILE A 61 24.45 3.69 -7.08
CA ILE A 61 23.13 3.42 -7.64
C ILE A 61 23.29 2.68 -8.97
N ASP A 62 23.33 1.35 -8.92
CA ASP A 62 23.50 0.49 -10.09
C ASP A 62 22.47 -0.65 -10.17
N GLY A 63 21.54 -0.70 -9.21
CA GLY A 63 20.45 -1.66 -9.14
C GLY A 63 20.86 -2.99 -8.53
N LYS A 64 22.06 -3.07 -7.92
CA LYS A 64 22.53 -4.25 -7.20
C LYS A 64 22.69 -3.92 -5.73
N LEU A 65 22.07 -4.73 -4.87
CA LEU A 65 22.09 -4.50 -3.42
C LEU A 65 23.26 -5.23 -2.75
N ASP A 66 24.45 -5.18 -3.34
CA ASP A 66 25.62 -5.96 -2.93
C ASP A 66 26.52 -5.23 -1.92
N GLU A 67 26.33 -3.93 -1.71
CA GLU A 67 27.04 -3.20 -0.66
C GLU A 67 26.64 -3.66 0.73
N GLY A 68 27.63 -3.74 1.63
CA GLY A 68 27.42 -4.15 3.02
C GLY A 68 26.47 -3.24 3.81
N ALA A 69 26.25 -2.00 3.36
CA ALA A 69 25.28 -1.08 3.94
C ALA A 69 23.85 -1.60 3.80
N TRP A 70 23.50 -2.22 2.67
CA TRP A 70 22.16 -2.76 2.43
C TRP A 70 21.79 -3.89 3.38
N GLN A 71 22.78 -4.59 3.96
CA GLN A 71 22.56 -5.61 5.00
C GLN A 71 22.17 -5.01 6.36
N GLN A 72 22.48 -3.73 6.58
CA GLN A 72 22.16 -2.97 7.80
C GLN A 72 20.94 -2.05 7.61
N ALA A 73 20.41 -1.99 6.39
CA ALA A 73 19.24 -1.19 6.06
C ALA A 73 17.99 -1.67 6.81
N ALA A 74 17.08 -0.73 7.07
CA ALA A 74 15.76 -1.08 7.59
C ALA A 74 14.98 -1.83 6.52
N SER A 75 14.46 -3.01 6.85
CA SER A 75 13.68 -3.84 5.93
C SER A 75 12.21 -3.85 6.32
N SER A 76 11.33 -3.75 5.32
CA SER A 76 9.88 -3.90 5.51
C SER A 76 9.44 -5.33 5.74
N GLY A 77 10.27 -6.31 5.36
CA GLY A 77 9.81 -7.66 5.04
C GLY A 77 8.92 -7.68 3.79
N GLU A 78 8.34 -8.84 3.47
CA GLU A 78 7.41 -8.96 2.34
C GLU A 78 6.16 -8.09 2.55
N PHE A 79 5.71 -7.48 1.46
CA PHE A 79 4.47 -6.72 1.43
C PHE A 79 3.25 -7.62 1.58
N VAL A 80 2.12 -7.00 1.94
CA VAL A 80 0.81 -7.63 2.09
C VAL A 80 -0.14 -7.15 1.02
N ASP A 81 -1.17 -7.92 0.73
CA ASP A 81 -2.26 -7.51 -0.15
C ASP A 81 -2.86 -6.17 0.34
N VAL A 82 -2.91 -5.19 -0.56
CA VAL A 82 -3.25 -3.80 -0.23
C VAL A 82 -4.67 -3.66 0.33
N GLY A 83 -5.61 -4.50 -0.12
CA GLY A 83 -7.02 -4.44 0.24
C GLY A 83 -7.37 -5.25 1.49
N THR A 84 -6.66 -6.36 1.74
CA THR A 84 -6.99 -7.28 2.83
C THR A 84 -6.01 -7.24 3.99
N GLY A 85 -4.79 -6.75 3.76
CA GLY A 85 -3.71 -6.67 4.73
C GLY A 85 -3.10 -8.02 5.12
N VAL A 86 -3.30 -9.06 4.30
CA VAL A 86 -2.74 -10.40 4.52
C VAL A 86 -1.80 -10.78 3.39
N THR A 87 -0.86 -11.69 3.65
CA THR A 87 -0.04 -12.29 2.60
C THR A 87 -0.95 -13.02 1.61
N ASN A 88 -0.80 -12.72 0.32
CA ASN A 88 -1.62 -13.29 -0.74
C ASN A 88 -0.73 -13.87 -1.85
N PRO A 89 -0.38 -15.16 -1.80
CA PRO A 89 0.49 -15.79 -2.79
C PRO A 89 -0.17 -15.96 -4.17
N ARG A 90 -1.44 -15.56 -4.33
CA ARG A 90 -2.13 -15.56 -5.63
C ARG A 90 -1.95 -14.25 -6.39
N LEU A 91 -1.46 -13.20 -5.73
CA LEU A 91 -1.08 -11.99 -6.45
C LEU A 91 0.17 -12.32 -7.28
N PRO A 92 0.18 -11.90 -8.55
CA PRO A 92 1.31 -12.15 -9.45
C PRO A 92 2.58 -11.38 -9.07
N VAL A 93 2.43 -10.31 -8.28
CA VAL A 93 3.50 -9.45 -7.80
C VAL A 93 3.67 -9.57 -6.28
N GLN A 94 4.92 -9.58 -5.83
CA GLN A 94 5.33 -9.41 -4.44
C GLN A 94 6.49 -8.41 -4.38
N GLY A 95 6.67 -7.73 -3.27
CA GLY A 95 7.79 -6.81 -3.07
C GLY A 95 8.26 -6.73 -1.62
N SER A 96 9.44 -6.15 -1.45
CA SER A 96 9.93 -5.66 -0.17
C SER A 96 10.76 -4.40 -0.40
N VAL A 97 10.94 -3.59 0.63
CA VAL A 97 11.77 -2.37 0.57
C VAL A 97 12.84 -2.38 1.65
N ARG A 98 14.02 -1.86 1.30
CA ARG A 98 15.11 -1.52 2.22
C ARG A 98 15.39 -0.03 2.19
N LEU A 99 15.57 0.56 3.37
CA LEU A 99 15.75 2.00 3.55
C LEU A 99 17.03 2.32 4.32
N LEU A 100 17.73 3.36 3.87
CA LEU A 100 18.87 3.99 4.54
C LEU A 100 18.77 5.51 4.33
N TRP A 101 19.58 6.28 5.07
CA TRP A 101 19.72 7.71 4.81
C TRP A 101 21.07 8.26 5.24
N ASP A 102 21.47 9.39 4.71
CA ASP A 102 22.58 10.19 5.24
C ASP A 102 22.19 11.68 5.29
N ASP A 103 23.16 12.56 5.49
CA ASP A 103 22.90 14.01 5.55
C ASP A 103 22.42 14.62 4.22
N THR A 104 22.58 13.91 3.10
CA THR A 104 22.32 14.40 1.74
C THR A 104 21.17 13.66 1.06
N TYR A 105 21.06 12.35 1.26
CA TYR A 105 20.12 11.50 0.54
C TYR A 105 19.29 10.61 1.45
N PHE A 106 18.06 10.38 1.00
CA PHE A 106 17.25 9.23 1.35
C PHE A 106 17.50 8.11 0.33
N TYR A 107 17.86 6.92 0.79
CA TYR A 107 18.09 5.75 -0.06
C TYR A 107 16.95 4.75 0.08
N VAL A 108 16.51 4.23 -1.06
CA VAL A 108 15.42 3.26 -1.16
C VAL A 108 15.77 2.18 -2.17
N ALA A 109 15.57 0.93 -1.79
CA ALA A 109 15.73 -0.20 -2.67
C ALA A 109 14.53 -1.13 -2.58
N PHE A 110 13.95 -1.48 -3.73
CA PHE A 110 12.89 -2.47 -3.85
C PHE A 110 13.45 -3.75 -4.46
N ASP A 111 13.02 -4.87 -3.90
CA ASP A 111 13.19 -6.20 -4.47
C ASP A 111 11.79 -6.72 -4.83
N VAL A 112 11.49 -6.78 -6.12
CA VAL A 112 10.18 -7.15 -6.67
C VAL A 112 10.26 -8.53 -7.29
N LYS A 113 9.33 -9.40 -6.90
CA LYS A 113 9.11 -10.70 -7.55
C LYS A 113 7.90 -10.57 -8.46
N ASP A 114 8.09 -10.82 -9.74
CA ASP A 114 7.03 -10.83 -10.74
C ASP A 114 7.36 -11.87 -11.81
N ALA A 115 6.36 -12.67 -12.20
CA ALA A 115 6.51 -13.72 -13.20
C ALA A 115 6.30 -13.21 -14.64
N SER A 116 5.93 -11.95 -14.81
CA SER A 116 5.54 -11.35 -16.08
C SER A 116 5.78 -9.84 -16.04
N ILE A 117 7.02 -9.41 -16.31
CA ILE A 117 7.41 -8.00 -16.25
C ILE A 117 6.78 -7.23 -17.42
N ARG A 118 6.01 -6.20 -17.08
CA ARG A 118 5.31 -5.32 -18.03
C ARG A 118 5.83 -3.90 -18.00
N GLY A 119 6.11 -3.40 -19.20
CA GLY A 119 6.47 -2.01 -19.44
C GLY A 119 5.88 -1.55 -20.77
N GLY A 120 6.76 -1.15 -21.68
CA GLY A 120 6.40 -0.75 -23.04
C GLY A 120 6.12 0.74 -23.20
N PHE A 121 6.57 1.58 -22.26
CA PHE A 121 6.54 3.03 -22.43
C PHE A 121 7.68 3.49 -23.37
N PRO A 122 7.49 4.59 -24.12
CA PRO A 122 8.59 5.21 -24.86
C PRO A 122 9.77 5.54 -23.95
N ALA A 123 10.99 5.29 -24.43
CA ALA A 123 12.21 5.48 -23.62
C ALA A 123 12.47 6.94 -23.22
N ASP A 124 11.87 7.90 -23.93
CA ASP A 124 11.94 9.34 -23.68
C ASP A 124 10.66 9.90 -23.03
N ALA A 125 9.73 9.02 -22.61
CA ALA A 125 8.52 9.43 -21.92
C ALA A 125 8.86 10.16 -20.62
N LYS A 126 8.20 11.29 -20.39
CA LYS A 126 8.24 12.03 -19.13
C LYS A 126 6.97 11.76 -18.35
N ASP A 127 7.12 11.35 -17.10
CA ASP A 127 6.03 11.00 -16.19
C ASP A 127 4.96 10.12 -16.85
N PRO A 128 5.35 8.99 -17.50
CA PRO A 128 4.36 8.04 -18.00
C PRO A 128 3.48 7.54 -16.84
N HIS A 129 2.26 7.13 -17.14
CA HIS A 129 1.35 6.53 -16.16
C HIS A 129 1.82 5.14 -15.74
N LEU A 130 2.92 5.04 -14.99
CA LEU A 130 3.60 3.78 -14.66
C LEU A 130 2.68 2.79 -13.95
N TRP A 131 1.68 3.28 -13.19
CA TRP A 131 0.64 2.46 -12.57
C TRP A 131 -0.19 1.62 -13.57
N GLU A 132 -0.19 1.91 -14.87
CA GLU A 132 -0.86 1.11 -15.90
C GLU A 132 -0.09 -0.17 -16.27
N ARG A 133 1.12 -0.35 -15.74
CA ARG A 133 2.03 -1.48 -15.97
C ARG A 133 2.63 -1.94 -14.63
N ASP A 134 3.82 -2.52 -14.66
CA ASP A 134 4.54 -2.83 -13.43
C ASP A 134 5.32 -1.61 -12.97
N THR A 135 5.29 -1.35 -11.67
CA THR A 135 6.05 -0.28 -11.05
C THR A 135 6.17 -0.50 -9.55
N VAL A 136 7.20 0.09 -8.94
CA VAL A 136 7.17 0.38 -7.51
C VAL A 136 6.62 1.78 -7.29
N GLU A 137 6.00 2.02 -6.14
CA GLU A 137 5.47 3.33 -5.74
C GLU A 137 5.90 3.67 -4.32
N ILE A 138 6.27 4.93 -4.11
CA ILE A 138 6.61 5.53 -2.83
C ILE A 138 5.66 6.69 -2.59
N MET A 139 4.92 6.63 -1.50
CA MET A 139 4.06 7.72 -1.04
C MET A 139 4.64 8.33 0.23
N ILE A 140 4.74 9.66 0.29
CA ILE A 140 5.48 10.35 1.35
C ILE A 140 4.68 11.54 1.87
N ASP A 141 4.30 11.48 3.13
CA ASP A 141 3.77 12.57 3.92
C ASP A 141 4.85 12.97 4.95
N PRO A 142 5.60 14.06 4.69
CA PRO A 142 6.80 14.41 5.43
C PRO A 142 6.53 15.10 6.78
N ASP A 143 5.32 15.61 7.04
CA ASP A 143 4.97 16.13 8.37
C ASP A 143 4.35 15.05 9.27
N GLY A 144 3.90 13.96 8.67
CA GLY A 144 3.51 12.72 9.35
C GLY A 144 2.14 12.78 10.01
N ASP A 145 1.31 13.79 9.71
CA ASP A 145 0.00 13.95 10.33
C ASP A 145 -1.06 12.98 9.76
N GLY A 146 -0.85 12.50 8.53
CA GLY A 146 -1.71 11.53 7.84
C GLY A 146 -3.03 12.12 7.35
N ASP A 147 -3.11 13.44 7.16
CA ASP A 147 -4.35 14.16 6.82
C ASP A 147 -4.64 14.22 5.32
N ASN A 148 -3.74 13.64 4.50
CA ASN A 148 -3.77 13.63 3.04
C ASN A 148 -3.51 15.00 2.38
N LYS A 149 -2.74 15.87 3.03
CA LYS A 149 -2.20 17.09 2.44
C LYS A 149 -0.69 17.00 2.29
N ASP A 150 -0.16 17.92 1.50
CA ASP A 150 1.26 18.19 1.39
C ASP A 150 2.17 16.95 1.23
N TYR A 151 1.73 16.01 0.40
CA TYR A 151 2.39 14.71 0.21
C TYR A 151 2.97 14.55 -1.20
N TYR A 152 3.85 13.57 -1.36
CA TYR A 152 4.54 13.22 -2.60
C TYR A 152 4.18 11.81 -3.06
N GLU A 153 4.35 11.60 -4.37
CA GLU A 153 4.27 10.32 -5.05
C GLU A 153 5.50 10.20 -5.96
N ILE A 154 6.16 9.05 -5.89
CA ILE A 154 7.27 8.69 -6.78
C ILE A 154 7.05 7.26 -7.21
N GLN A 155 7.07 7.00 -8.51
CA GLN A 155 6.99 5.68 -9.10
C GLN A 155 8.21 5.43 -9.98
N ILE A 156 8.73 4.19 -9.96
CA ILE A 156 9.86 3.77 -10.78
C ILE A 156 9.51 2.43 -11.43
N GLY A 157 9.43 2.42 -12.76
CA GLY A 157 9.08 1.24 -13.54
C GLY A 157 10.29 0.36 -13.89
N PRO A 158 10.07 -0.85 -14.42
CA PRO A 158 11.16 -1.77 -14.81
C PRO A 158 12.05 -1.22 -15.94
N GLN A 159 11.59 -0.22 -16.69
CA GLN A 159 12.37 0.49 -17.70
C GLN A 159 13.28 1.61 -17.10
N ASN A 160 13.34 1.72 -15.78
CA ASN A 160 13.96 2.84 -15.06
C ASN A 160 13.39 4.21 -15.44
N LEU A 161 12.14 4.24 -15.89
CA LEU A 161 11.37 5.47 -16.08
C LEU A 161 10.76 5.88 -14.75
N VAL A 162 10.63 7.20 -14.55
CA VAL A 162 10.10 7.80 -13.33
C VAL A 162 8.80 8.52 -13.64
N PHE A 163 7.85 8.39 -12.73
CA PHE A 163 6.75 9.34 -12.56
C PHE A 163 6.92 9.96 -11.18
N ASP A 164 6.98 11.27 -11.10
CA ASP A 164 7.02 11.98 -9.83
C ASP A 164 6.02 13.13 -9.78
N SER A 165 5.42 13.32 -8.60
CA SER A 165 4.43 14.37 -8.39
C SER A 165 4.29 14.71 -6.91
N GLN A 166 3.72 15.88 -6.65
CA GLN A 166 3.32 16.31 -5.31
C GLN A 166 1.87 16.80 -5.30
N PHE A 167 1.23 16.68 -4.14
CA PHE A 167 -0.18 16.93 -3.96
C PHE A 167 -0.43 17.82 -2.74
N ASP A 168 -1.34 18.77 -2.88
CA ASP A 168 -1.69 19.71 -1.80
C ASP A 168 -2.82 19.16 -0.93
N ASN A 169 -3.67 18.31 -1.52
CA ASN A 169 -4.78 17.62 -0.86
C ASN A 169 -4.98 16.24 -1.49
N TYR A 170 -5.90 15.44 -0.93
CA TYR A 170 -6.25 14.11 -1.42
C TYR A 170 -6.50 14.08 -2.94
N ASN A 171 -5.55 13.51 -3.68
CA ASN A 171 -5.51 13.42 -5.15
C ASN A 171 -5.71 14.77 -5.85
N GLN A 172 -5.21 15.86 -5.27
CA GLN A 172 -5.37 17.21 -5.80
C GLN A 172 -4.04 17.99 -5.80
N PRO A 173 -3.80 18.81 -6.84
CA PRO A 173 -4.70 19.10 -7.97
C PRO A 173 -4.86 17.91 -8.95
N ARG A 174 -5.92 17.93 -9.77
CA ARG A 174 -6.16 16.91 -10.80
C ARG A 174 -6.77 17.53 -12.04
N GLY A 175 -6.06 17.41 -13.16
CA GLY A 175 -6.47 17.97 -14.46
C GLY A 175 -7.54 17.16 -15.22
N GLY A 176 -7.98 16.02 -14.67
CA GLY A 176 -9.02 15.17 -15.26
C GLY A 176 -8.56 13.71 -15.41
N PRO A 177 -9.17 12.95 -16.33
CA PRO A 177 -8.82 11.55 -16.57
C PRO A 177 -7.40 11.35 -17.11
N ASN A 178 -6.86 12.34 -17.84
CA ASN A 178 -5.55 12.27 -18.49
C ASN A 178 -4.48 13.12 -17.78
N GLY A 179 -4.75 13.58 -16.56
CA GLY A 179 -3.85 14.44 -15.81
C GLY A 179 -3.92 15.94 -16.17
N PRO A 180 -2.98 16.76 -15.69
CA PRO A 180 -1.90 16.34 -14.79
C PRO A 180 -2.42 15.79 -13.46
N PHE A 181 -1.68 14.86 -12.88
CA PHE A 181 -1.99 14.26 -11.58
C PHE A 181 -1.07 14.89 -10.54
N GLY A 182 -1.62 15.77 -9.71
CA GLY A 182 -0.82 16.61 -8.82
C GLY A 182 -0.03 17.66 -9.62
N HIS A 183 1.09 18.08 -9.03
CA HIS A 183 2.06 19.01 -9.62
C HIS A 183 3.23 18.23 -10.22
N GLN A 184 3.07 17.79 -11.47
CA GLN A 184 4.09 17.03 -12.22
C GLN A 184 5.26 17.91 -12.75
N ASP A 185 5.27 19.20 -12.42
CA ASP A 185 6.42 20.10 -12.63
C ASP A 185 7.44 20.01 -11.49
N TRP A 186 7.03 19.47 -10.34
CA TRP A 186 7.96 19.05 -9.30
C TRP A 186 8.74 17.82 -9.76
N SER A 187 10.01 17.75 -9.39
CA SER A 187 10.82 16.55 -9.57
C SER A 187 11.43 16.11 -8.26
N ALA A 188 11.45 14.81 -8.03
CA ALA A 188 12.18 14.17 -6.95
C ALA A 188 13.71 14.35 -7.10
N ALA A 189 14.20 14.72 -8.29
CA ALA A 189 15.64 14.87 -8.60
C ALA A 189 16.45 13.63 -8.20
N LEU A 190 15.83 12.46 -8.33
CA LEU A 190 16.38 11.18 -7.90
C LEU A 190 17.41 10.66 -8.91
N GLU A 191 18.36 9.88 -8.42
CA GLU A 191 19.17 8.98 -9.24
C GLU A 191 18.69 7.56 -8.98
N SER A 192 18.34 6.82 -10.03
CA SER A 192 17.86 5.44 -9.94
C SER A 192 18.52 4.52 -10.96
N ALA A 193 18.58 3.25 -10.60
CA ALA A 193 18.96 2.16 -11.46
C ALA A 193 17.99 0.98 -11.25
N VAL A 194 17.79 0.22 -12.32
CA VAL A 194 16.94 -0.97 -12.32
C VAL A 194 17.71 -2.14 -12.93
N VAL A 195 17.69 -3.27 -12.25
CA VAL A 195 18.21 -4.55 -12.77
C VAL A 195 17.04 -5.51 -12.92
N LEU A 196 16.85 -6.01 -14.14
CA LEU A 196 15.85 -7.03 -14.44
C LEU A 196 16.43 -8.41 -14.20
N ASN A 197 15.64 -9.28 -13.60
CA ASN A 197 15.82 -10.73 -13.63
C ASN A 197 14.68 -11.34 -14.43
N GLY A 198 14.74 -11.14 -15.73
CA GLY A 198 13.65 -11.37 -16.66
C GLY A 198 13.75 -10.45 -17.87
N LYS A 199 12.69 -10.40 -18.66
CA LYS A 199 12.62 -9.61 -19.89
C LYS A 199 11.26 -8.93 -20.03
N ILE A 200 11.30 -7.60 -20.09
CA ILE A 200 10.11 -6.77 -20.28
C ILE A 200 9.33 -7.19 -21.52
N ASP A 201 8.02 -7.33 -21.35
CA ASP A 201 7.04 -7.63 -22.40
C ASP A 201 7.35 -8.92 -23.19
N ASP A 202 7.97 -9.91 -22.52
CA ASP A 202 8.16 -11.26 -23.04
C ASP A 202 7.23 -12.25 -22.33
N ASP A 203 6.52 -13.08 -23.10
CA ASP A 203 5.60 -14.11 -22.60
C ASP A 203 6.14 -15.53 -22.81
N VAL A 204 7.37 -15.65 -23.33
CA VAL A 204 7.98 -16.94 -23.65
C VAL A 204 8.56 -17.61 -22.40
N GLU A 205 9.32 -16.87 -21.60
CA GLU A 205 9.92 -17.34 -20.36
C GLU A 205 9.30 -16.60 -19.17
N LYS A 206 9.27 -17.27 -18.02
CA LYS A 206 8.83 -16.62 -16.78
C LYS A 206 9.95 -15.79 -16.23
N ASP A 207 9.61 -14.57 -15.81
CA ASP A 207 10.52 -13.71 -15.09
C ASP A 207 10.64 -14.12 -13.62
N GLU A 208 11.70 -13.67 -12.97
CA GLU A 208 11.86 -13.76 -11.52
C GLU A 208 11.57 -12.41 -10.83
N GLY A 209 11.67 -11.30 -11.58
CA GLY A 209 11.29 -9.97 -11.15
C GLY A 209 12.37 -8.92 -11.43
N TYR A 210 12.47 -7.89 -10.59
CA TYR A 210 13.41 -6.79 -10.79
C TYR A 210 13.78 -6.10 -9.48
N VAL A 211 14.94 -5.46 -9.47
CA VAL A 211 15.42 -4.62 -8.39
C VAL A 211 15.37 -3.17 -8.83
N VAL A 212 14.81 -2.32 -7.98
CA VAL A 212 14.91 -0.85 -8.12
C VAL A 212 15.79 -0.34 -7.00
N GLU A 213 16.77 0.49 -7.33
CA GLU A 213 17.61 1.17 -6.37
C GLU A 213 17.61 2.66 -6.68
N ALA A 214 17.41 3.50 -5.66
CA ALA A 214 17.40 4.95 -5.84
C ALA A 214 17.94 5.70 -4.62
N LYS A 215 18.50 6.88 -4.89
CA LYS A 215 18.77 7.92 -3.89
C LYS A 215 18.03 9.19 -4.26
N ILE A 216 17.38 9.79 -3.28
CA ILE A 216 16.57 11.00 -3.43
C ILE A 216 17.20 12.09 -2.55
N PRO A 217 17.62 13.24 -3.12
CA PRO A 217 18.20 14.29 -2.32
C PRO A 217 17.15 14.89 -1.39
N TRP A 218 17.53 15.11 -0.14
CA TRP A 218 16.66 15.67 0.88
C TRP A 218 16.07 17.03 0.49
N SER A 219 16.78 17.80 -0.32
CA SER A 219 16.34 19.09 -0.85
C SER A 219 15.07 19.02 -1.72
N SER A 220 14.71 17.85 -2.25
CA SER A 220 13.50 17.69 -3.08
C SER A 220 12.21 17.77 -2.28
N PHE A 221 12.26 17.52 -0.96
CA PHE A 221 11.09 17.47 -0.08
C PHE A 221 10.78 18.83 0.55
N THR A 222 10.43 19.82 -0.26
CA THR A 222 10.17 21.20 0.18
C THR A 222 8.94 21.39 1.08
N LYS A 223 8.04 20.40 1.14
CA LYS A 223 6.87 20.36 2.03
C LYS A 223 7.23 19.88 3.44
N ALA A 224 8.40 19.28 3.62
CA ALA A 224 8.90 18.95 4.94
C ALA A 224 9.31 20.21 5.70
N SER A 225 8.97 20.28 6.99
CA SER A 225 9.41 21.37 7.86
C SER A 225 10.93 21.39 8.09
N LYS A 226 11.58 20.23 7.96
CA LYS A 226 13.02 20.08 8.12
C LYS A 226 13.58 18.91 7.30
N VAL A 227 14.70 19.16 6.64
CA VAL A 227 15.46 18.18 5.85
C VAL A 227 16.97 18.36 6.10
N PRO A 228 17.77 17.29 6.24
CA PRO A 228 17.31 15.92 6.49
C PRO A 228 16.48 15.84 7.79
N PRO A 229 15.67 14.79 7.98
CA PRO A 229 14.85 14.64 9.18
C PRO A 229 15.67 14.60 10.46
N GLU A 230 15.09 15.07 11.57
CA GLU A 230 15.71 14.95 12.88
C GLU A 230 15.71 13.50 13.37
N SER A 231 16.80 13.07 14.01
CA SER A 231 16.84 11.75 14.66
C SER A 231 15.72 11.66 15.70
N GLY A 232 14.93 10.58 15.63
CA GLY A 232 13.77 10.34 16.47
C GLY A 232 12.44 10.86 15.92
N SER A 233 12.45 11.75 14.91
CA SER A 233 11.24 12.14 14.19
C SER A 233 10.78 11.00 13.26
N PHE A 234 9.56 11.11 12.75
CA PHE A 234 9.05 10.17 11.75
C PHE A 234 8.34 10.91 10.63
N TRP A 235 8.40 10.34 9.44
CA TRP A 235 7.51 10.67 8.32
C TRP A 235 6.47 9.57 8.18
N ARG A 236 5.34 9.89 7.55
CA ARG A 236 4.39 8.87 7.13
C ARG A 236 4.71 8.47 5.70
N MET A 237 4.97 7.19 5.47
CA MET A 237 5.28 6.68 4.14
C MET A 237 4.58 5.37 3.84
N ASN A 238 4.37 5.09 2.56
CA ASN A 238 4.00 3.76 2.12
C ASN A 238 4.77 3.37 0.87
N PHE A 239 4.89 2.07 0.68
CA PHE A 239 5.68 1.47 -0.39
C PHE A 239 4.82 0.39 -1.03
N TYR A 240 4.77 0.39 -2.36
CA TYR A 240 3.97 -0.56 -3.12
C TYR A 240 4.81 -1.22 -4.19
N ALA A 241 4.51 -2.48 -4.47
CA ALA A 241 4.90 -3.14 -5.71
C ALA A 241 3.61 -3.43 -6.47
N MET A 242 3.52 -2.92 -7.69
CA MET A 242 2.30 -2.83 -8.46
C MET A 242 2.43 -3.56 -9.77
N GLN A 243 1.30 -4.11 -10.21
CA GLN A 243 1.07 -4.62 -11.55
C GLN A 243 -0.35 -4.23 -11.96
N ASN A 244 -0.45 -3.44 -13.04
CA ASN A 244 -1.73 -3.04 -13.65
C ASN A 244 -2.73 -2.45 -12.63
N ASN A 245 -2.30 -1.38 -11.94
CA ASN A 245 -3.10 -0.60 -10.99
C ASN A 245 -3.61 -1.38 -9.76
N GLY A 246 -3.02 -2.54 -9.48
CA GLY A 246 -3.20 -3.33 -8.27
C GLY A 246 -1.85 -3.78 -7.74
N GLY A 247 -1.81 -4.36 -6.53
CA GLY A 247 -0.54 -4.85 -6.00
C GLY A 247 -0.53 -5.12 -4.50
N VAL A 248 0.68 -5.14 -3.99
CA VAL A 248 1.00 -5.35 -2.57
C VAL A 248 1.58 -4.07 -1.98
N ALA A 249 1.41 -3.89 -0.67
CA ALA A 249 1.87 -2.71 0.05
C ALA A 249 2.61 -3.09 1.34
N TRP A 250 3.52 -2.23 1.78
CA TRP A 250 4.07 -2.33 3.13
C TRP A 250 2.94 -2.18 4.15
N SER A 251 2.19 -1.08 4.11
CA SER A 251 1.02 -0.85 4.96
C SER A 251 -0.28 -0.94 4.15
N PRO A 252 -1.27 -1.78 4.53
CA PRO A 252 -2.48 -1.95 3.74
C PRO A 252 -3.47 -0.80 3.94
N ILE A 253 -4.19 -0.45 2.86
CA ILE A 253 -5.26 0.55 2.89
C ILE A 253 -6.62 -0.04 3.30
N LEU A 254 -6.75 -1.37 3.34
CA LEU A 254 -7.95 -2.06 3.82
C LEU A 254 -9.25 -1.65 3.11
N GLY A 255 -9.17 -1.39 1.80
CA GLY A 255 -10.28 -0.95 0.97
C GLY A 255 -10.70 0.52 1.17
N MET A 256 -9.90 1.33 1.86
CA MET A 256 -10.20 2.74 2.14
C MET A 256 -9.81 3.67 0.98
N GLY A 257 -10.42 3.46 -0.19
CA GLY A 257 -10.20 4.28 -1.38
C GLY A 257 -9.05 3.76 -2.25
N ASN A 258 -8.06 4.62 -2.51
CA ASN A 258 -6.92 4.32 -3.37
C ASN A 258 -5.59 4.42 -2.58
N PHE A 259 -4.45 4.32 -3.28
CA PHE A 259 -3.12 4.31 -2.66
C PHE A 259 -2.71 5.65 -2.04
N HIS A 260 -3.39 6.75 -2.36
CA HIS A 260 -3.19 8.04 -1.70
C HIS A 260 -3.98 8.11 -0.40
N LYS A 261 -3.77 7.16 0.52
CA LYS A 261 -4.43 7.16 1.83
C LYS A 261 -3.43 7.40 2.95
N ALA A 262 -3.05 8.66 3.18
CA ALA A 262 -2.00 9.06 4.12
C ALA A 262 -2.25 8.58 5.56
N ALA A 263 -3.51 8.54 5.99
CA ALA A 263 -3.89 7.97 7.29
C ALA A 263 -3.48 6.48 7.48
N ARG A 264 -3.21 5.76 6.37
CA ARG A 264 -2.77 4.36 6.33
C ARG A 264 -1.29 4.20 6.02
N PHE A 265 -0.58 5.27 5.66
CA PHE A 265 0.88 5.23 5.54
C PHE A 265 1.49 4.81 6.88
N GLY A 266 2.50 3.95 6.82
CA GLY A 266 3.28 3.55 7.99
C GLY A 266 4.17 4.70 8.48
N ARG A 267 4.79 4.52 9.65
CA ARG A 267 5.71 5.49 10.24
C ARG A 267 7.15 5.08 9.96
N VAL A 268 7.87 5.93 9.26
CA VAL A 268 9.30 5.76 8.99
C VAL A 268 10.03 6.68 9.97
N LYS A 269 10.61 6.08 11.01
CA LYS A 269 11.31 6.79 12.08
C LYS A 269 12.79 6.88 11.76
N TRP A 270 13.34 8.08 11.75
CA TRP A 270 14.73 8.32 11.35
C TRP A 270 15.66 8.16 12.57
N GLN A 271 16.73 7.37 12.44
CA GLN A 271 17.71 7.16 13.51
C GLN A 271 19.13 7.39 13.00
N ARG A 272 19.84 8.30 13.67
CA ARG A 272 21.30 8.43 13.61
C ARG A 272 21.98 7.54 14.64
#